data_AF-A0A3L7N095-F1
#
_entry.id   AF-A0A3L7N095-F1
#
_cell.length_a   1.000
_cell.length_b   1.000
_cell.length_c   1.000
_cell.angle_alpha   90.00
_cell.angle_beta   90.00
_cell.angle_gamma   90.00
#
_symmetry.space_group_name_H-M   'P 1'
#
loop_
_entity.id
_entity.type
_entity.pdbx_description
1 polymer ?
#
loop_
_entity_poly.entity_id
_entity_poly.type
_entity_poly.pdbx_seq_one_letter_code
_entity_poly.pdbx_strand_id
1 'polypeptide(L)'
;LPHDTLPAKGPGRSTNGNFVLNEFKATFNLEGEKPTPLPLTNPKSTFNQPTFPIANAIDNNLTTGWAISPEFGKPNSAYFQIQNPALFKDKGELTITLIQNFGTQHTLGRFRISLTKSPGQVQPFGAESELVKIFQLEPAKRNPMQINKILSAFRAQDVELIRLQNNLSSFGKPIDKRQIGAQDLVWALLNSKAFQFNH
;
A
#
# COMPACT_ATOMS: atom_id res chain seq x y z
N LEU A 1 -2.22 -4.79 -17.61
CA LEU A 1 -3.68 -4.82 -17.83
C LEU A 1 -3.97 -5.80 -18.96
N PRO A 2 -4.90 -6.75 -18.79
CA PRO A 2 -5.32 -7.62 -19.88
C PRO A 2 -5.93 -6.81 -21.04
N HIS A 3 -5.85 -7.36 -22.24
CA HIS A 3 -6.41 -6.77 -23.46
C HIS A 3 -6.61 -7.85 -24.53
N ASP A 4 -7.73 -7.81 -25.27
CA ASP A 4 -8.06 -8.85 -26.27
C ASP A 4 -7.04 -8.95 -27.41
N THR A 5 -6.33 -7.86 -27.71
CA THR A 5 -5.30 -7.85 -28.77
C THR A 5 -3.93 -8.33 -28.31
N LEU A 6 -3.75 -8.68 -27.03
CA LEU A 6 -2.50 -9.18 -26.48
C LEU A 6 -2.50 -10.72 -26.38
N PRO A 7 -1.31 -11.36 -26.42
CA PRO A 7 -1.20 -12.82 -26.28
C PRO A 7 -1.88 -13.33 -25.01
N ALA A 8 -2.59 -14.47 -25.14
CA ALA A 8 -3.40 -15.08 -24.08
C ALA A 8 -4.35 -14.09 -23.35
N LYS A 9 -4.69 -12.95 -23.99
CA LYS A 9 -5.41 -11.82 -23.39
C LYS A 9 -4.76 -11.29 -22.10
N GLY A 10 -3.47 -11.55 -21.91
CA GLY A 10 -2.73 -11.23 -20.71
C GLY A 10 -2.17 -9.80 -20.69
N PRO A 11 -1.55 -9.40 -19.55
CA PRO A 11 -0.95 -8.08 -19.41
C PRO A 11 0.37 -7.89 -20.15
N GLY A 12 1.07 -8.97 -20.50
CA GLY A 12 2.38 -8.95 -21.16
C GLY A 12 2.34 -9.39 -22.63
N ARG A 13 3.51 -9.39 -23.27
CA ARG A 13 3.70 -9.70 -24.70
C ARG A 13 4.28 -11.08 -24.97
N SER A 14 4.65 -11.87 -23.94
CA SER A 14 5.05 -13.27 -24.15
C SER A 14 3.85 -14.10 -24.61
N THR A 15 4.07 -15.29 -25.17
CA THR A 15 2.99 -16.13 -25.73
C THR A 15 1.86 -16.47 -24.74
N ASN A 16 2.19 -16.64 -23.46
CA ASN A 16 1.23 -16.87 -22.37
C ASN A 16 0.71 -15.57 -21.71
N GLY A 17 1.05 -14.41 -22.26
CA GLY A 17 0.63 -13.10 -21.75
C GLY A 17 1.35 -12.66 -20.46
N ASN A 18 2.46 -13.30 -20.11
CA ASN A 18 3.31 -12.94 -18.98
C ASN A 18 4.28 -11.78 -19.33
N PHE A 19 4.91 -11.23 -18.30
CA PHE A 19 6.01 -10.29 -18.42
C PHE A 19 7.03 -10.55 -17.31
N VAL A 20 8.23 -10.02 -17.49
CA VAL A 20 9.23 -9.89 -16.42
C VAL A 20 9.69 -8.45 -16.41
N LEU A 21 9.46 -7.77 -15.28
CA LEU A 21 9.94 -6.41 -15.04
C LEU A 21 11.20 -6.51 -14.20
N ASN A 22 12.35 -6.29 -14.82
CA ASN A 22 13.64 -6.37 -14.13
C ASN A 22 13.84 -5.14 -13.24
N GLU A 23 13.59 -3.94 -13.74
CA GLU A 23 13.71 -2.72 -12.94
C GLU A 23 12.58 -1.73 -13.24
N PHE A 24 12.11 -1.09 -12.17
CA PHE A 24 11.22 0.06 -12.19
C PHE A 24 11.92 1.22 -11.50
N LYS A 25 12.34 2.22 -12.28
CA LYS A 25 13.12 3.37 -11.77
C LYS A 25 12.34 4.66 -11.95
N ALA A 26 12.57 5.60 -11.04
CA ALA A 26 12.02 6.93 -11.09
C ALA A 26 13.14 7.97 -10.93
N THR A 27 13.11 9.02 -11.74
CA THR A 27 13.99 10.19 -11.62
C THR A 27 13.15 11.46 -11.72
N PHE A 28 13.52 12.47 -10.95
CA PHE A 28 12.92 13.80 -10.99
C PHE A 28 13.88 14.79 -11.61
N ASN A 29 13.42 15.53 -12.61
CA ASN A 29 14.23 16.45 -13.38
C ASN A 29 13.72 17.88 -13.17
N LEU A 30 14.58 18.76 -12.68
CA LEU A 30 14.36 20.19 -12.62
C LEU A 30 15.12 20.86 -13.77
N GLU A 31 14.50 21.86 -14.40
CA GLU A 31 15.14 22.59 -15.49
C GLU A 31 16.44 23.25 -15.01
N GLY A 32 17.53 23.05 -15.74
CA GLY A 32 18.86 23.56 -15.38
C GLY A 32 19.60 22.76 -14.29
N GLU A 33 18.99 21.71 -13.73
CA GLU A 33 19.61 20.85 -12.72
C GLU A 33 19.89 19.43 -13.25
N LYS A 34 20.73 18.70 -12.53
CA LYS A 34 20.97 17.27 -12.83
C LYS A 34 19.76 16.43 -12.42
N PRO A 35 19.37 15.42 -13.22
CA PRO A 35 18.36 14.44 -12.83
C PRO A 35 18.64 13.85 -11.45
N THR A 36 17.64 13.93 -10.56
CA THR A 36 17.73 13.39 -9.20
C THR A 36 17.03 12.04 -9.14
N PRO A 37 17.73 10.94 -8.81
CA PRO A 37 17.08 9.66 -8.59
C PRO A 37 16.07 9.74 -7.45
N LEU A 38 14.94 9.05 -7.63
CA LEU A 38 13.93 8.88 -6.60
C LEU A 38 13.94 7.41 -6.15
N PRO A 39 14.70 7.06 -5.09
CA PRO A 39 14.70 5.71 -4.56
C PRO A 39 13.28 5.26 -4.19
N LEU A 40 12.96 4.05 -4.60
CA LEU A 40 11.66 3.42 -4.37
C LEU A 40 11.77 2.40 -3.25
N THR A 41 10.75 2.34 -2.40
CA THR A 41 10.70 1.46 -1.23
C THR A 41 9.30 0.85 -1.07
N ASN A 42 9.17 -0.05 -0.09
CA ASN A 42 7.90 -0.72 0.26
C ASN A 42 7.16 -1.32 -0.95
N PRO A 43 7.84 -2.15 -1.78
CA PRO A 43 7.24 -2.71 -2.97
C PRO A 43 6.09 -3.64 -2.59
N LYS A 44 4.92 -3.44 -3.19
CA LYS A 44 3.75 -4.29 -3.03
C LYS A 44 3.15 -4.62 -4.38
N SER A 45 2.58 -5.80 -4.53
CA SER A 45 1.93 -6.24 -5.77
C SER A 45 0.67 -7.06 -5.47
N THR A 46 -0.20 -7.17 -6.48
CA THR A 46 -1.37 -8.05 -6.40
C THR A 46 -1.00 -9.53 -6.38
N PHE A 47 0.15 -9.87 -6.97
CA PHE A 47 0.66 -11.24 -7.03
C PHE A 47 2.18 -11.26 -7.23
N ASN A 48 2.82 -12.29 -6.69
CA ASN A 48 4.24 -12.57 -6.87
C ASN A 48 4.39 -14.01 -7.34
N GLN A 49 4.91 -14.20 -8.56
CA GLN A 49 5.37 -15.51 -8.99
C GLN A 49 6.50 -15.98 -8.06
N PRO A 50 6.55 -17.27 -7.66
CA PRO A 50 7.69 -17.82 -6.93
C PRO A 50 9.00 -17.47 -7.65
N THR A 51 10.02 -17.06 -6.88
CA THR A 51 11.34 -16.58 -7.35
C THR A 51 11.36 -15.28 -8.16
N PHE A 52 10.20 -14.72 -8.52
CA PHE A 52 10.07 -13.41 -9.18
C PHE A 52 9.18 -12.43 -8.39
N PRO A 53 9.48 -12.17 -7.09
CA PRO A 53 8.72 -11.23 -6.28
C PRO A 53 8.90 -9.78 -6.73
N ILE A 54 7.95 -8.93 -6.38
CA ILE A 54 7.97 -7.49 -6.70
C ILE A 54 9.18 -6.74 -6.18
N ALA A 55 9.79 -7.22 -5.08
CA ALA A 55 11.02 -6.63 -4.54
C ALA A 55 12.17 -6.65 -5.56
N ASN A 56 12.20 -7.65 -6.44
CA ASN A 56 13.21 -7.77 -7.48
C ASN A 56 13.07 -6.69 -8.57
N ALA A 57 11.97 -5.94 -8.63
CA ALA A 57 11.82 -4.86 -9.60
C ALA A 57 12.52 -3.55 -9.17
N ILE A 58 13.13 -3.51 -7.98
CA ILE A 58 13.83 -2.33 -7.44
C ILE A 58 15.12 -2.71 -6.69
N ASP A 59 15.66 -3.90 -6.95
CA ASP A 59 16.83 -4.43 -6.25
C ASP A 59 18.17 -4.04 -6.92
N ASN A 60 18.12 -3.34 -8.06
CA ASN A 60 19.26 -2.99 -8.91
C ASN A 60 19.99 -4.20 -9.51
N ASN A 61 19.31 -5.32 -9.69
CA ASN A 61 19.83 -6.52 -10.31
C ASN A 61 19.07 -6.86 -11.60
N LEU A 62 19.72 -6.63 -12.74
CA LEU A 62 19.12 -6.89 -14.06
C LEU A 62 18.86 -8.38 -14.37
N THR A 63 19.31 -9.30 -13.52
CA THR A 63 19.08 -10.75 -13.68
C THR A 63 17.84 -11.24 -12.93
N THR A 64 17.32 -10.44 -12.01
CA THR A 64 16.08 -10.72 -11.27
C THR A 64 14.95 -9.90 -11.87
N GLY A 65 13.72 -10.13 -11.43
CA GLY A 65 12.59 -9.29 -11.79
C GLY A 65 11.27 -9.75 -11.18
N TRP A 66 10.22 -9.00 -11.46
CA TRP A 66 8.85 -9.30 -11.07
C TRP A 66 8.05 -9.93 -12.21
N ALA A 67 7.34 -11.01 -11.92
CA ALA A 67 6.49 -11.74 -12.87
C ALA A 67 5.21 -12.24 -12.21
N ILE A 68 4.23 -12.66 -13.03
CA ILE A 68 2.86 -12.93 -12.56
C ILE A 68 2.34 -14.34 -12.83
N SER A 69 3.17 -15.29 -13.26
CA SER A 69 2.69 -16.67 -13.48
C SER A 69 2.21 -17.33 -12.17
N PRO A 70 1.02 -17.98 -12.13
CA PRO A 70 0.13 -18.31 -13.24
C PRO A 70 -1.07 -17.35 -13.42
N GLU A 71 -1.07 -16.18 -12.79
CA GLU A 71 -2.15 -15.16 -12.84
C GLU A 71 -2.24 -14.42 -14.20
N PHE A 72 -2.08 -15.15 -15.30
CA PHE A 72 -2.25 -14.67 -16.67
C PHE A 72 -3.69 -14.19 -16.89
N GLY A 73 -3.89 -13.32 -17.89
CA GLY A 73 -5.23 -12.80 -18.23
C GLY A 73 -5.88 -11.91 -17.17
N LYS A 74 -5.28 -11.77 -15.98
CA LYS A 74 -5.82 -10.98 -14.86
C LYS A 74 -5.16 -9.60 -14.79
N PRO A 75 -5.89 -8.58 -14.29
CA PRO A 75 -5.29 -7.30 -13.95
C PRO A 75 -4.33 -7.47 -12.78
N ASN A 76 -3.06 -7.14 -13.01
CA ASN A 76 -2.01 -7.11 -11.99
C ASN A 76 -1.51 -5.68 -11.80
N SER A 77 -1.20 -5.33 -10.56
CA SER A 77 -0.72 -4.01 -10.17
C SER A 77 0.47 -4.10 -9.23
N ALA A 78 1.35 -3.11 -9.31
CA ALA A 78 2.49 -2.91 -8.44
C ALA A 78 2.46 -1.49 -7.85
N TYR A 79 2.98 -1.35 -6.65
CA TYR A 79 3.00 -0.12 -5.88
C TYR A 79 4.36 0.06 -5.23
N PHE A 80 4.85 1.29 -5.29
CA PHE A 80 6.13 1.68 -4.74
C PHE A 80 5.95 3.03 -4.03
N GLN A 81 6.69 3.21 -2.94
CA GLN A 81 6.76 4.48 -2.23
C GLN A 81 8.06 5.19 -2.61
N ILE A 82 7.98 6.49 -2.89
CA ILE A 82 9.19 7.32 -3.02
C ILE A 82 9.75 7.55 -1.61
N GLN A 83 11.00 7.17 -1.40
CA GLN A 83 11.63 7.22 -0.07
C GLN A 83 11.68 8.64 0.51
N ASN A 84 12.01 9.63 -0.32
CA ASN A 84 12.05 11.03 0.07
C ASN A 84 11.12 11.87 -0.82
N PRO A 85 9.83 11.99 -0.48
CA PRO A 85 8.88 12.74 -1.29
C PRO A 85 9.15 14.25 -1.30
N ALA A 86 9.99 14.79 -0.40
CA ALA A 86 10.37 16.21 -0.41
C ALA A 86 11.24 16.60 -1.62
N LEU A 87 11.76 15.59 -2.35
CA LEU A 87 12.43 15.77 -3.64
C LEU A 87 11.46 16.18 -4.76
N PHE A 88 10.17 15.89 -4.62
CA PHE A 88 9.15 16.40 -5.55
C PHE A 88 8.93 17.89 -5.31
N LYS A 89 9.11 18.69 -6.37
CA LYS A 89 8.79 20.13 -6.39
C LYS A 89 7.60 20.38 -7.32
N ASP A 90 7.00 21.58 -7.19
CA ASP A 90 5.80 21.95 -7.97
C ASP A 90 6.09 22.18 -9.46
N LYS A 91 7.35 22.28 -9.84
CA LYS A 91 7.82 22.33 -11.23
C LYS A 91 8.85 21.22 -11.42
N GLY A 92 8.82 20.53 -12.56
CA GLY A 92 9.76 19.46 -12.89
C GLY A 92 9.08 18.31 -13.63
N GLU A 93 9.91 17.43 -14.20
CA GLU A 93 9.47 16.24 -14.91
C GLU A 93 9.75 14.99 -14.09
N LEU A 94 8.76 14.10 -13.99
CA LEU A 94 8.96 12.74 -13.50
C LEU A 94 9.22 11.81 -14.69
N THR A 95 10.41 11.24 -14.76
CA THR A 95 10.73 10.18 -15.71
C THR A 95 10.60 8.82 -15.03
N ILE A 96 9.84 7.91 -15.64
CA ILE A 96 9.76 6.50 -15.22
C ILE A 96 10.46 5.64 -16.26
N THR A 97 11.39 4.81 -15.79
CA THR A 97 12.15 3.89 -16.64
C THR A 97 11.78 2.46 -16.29
N LEU A 98 11.33 1.71 -17.29
CA LEU A 98 11.01 0.28 -17.19
C LEU A 98 12.11 -0.51 -17.90
N ILE A 99 12.80 -1.41 -17.21
CA ILE A 99 13.82 -2.29 -17.80
C ILE A 99 13.27 -3.71 -17.85
N GLN A 100 13.30 -4.31 -19.05
CA GLN A 100 12.72 -5.63 -19.33
C GLN A 100 13.65 -6.44 -20.25
N ASN A 101 14.70 -6.98 -19.65
CA ASN A 101 15.81 -7.67 -20.32
C ASN A 101 15.77 -9.20 -20.19
N PHE A 102 14.71 -9.76 -19.60
CA PHE A 102 14.54 -11.21 -19.45
C PHE A 102 14.56 -11.98 -20.80
N GLY A 103 14.41 -11.28 -21.92
CA GLY A 103 14.41 -11.87 -23.25
C GLY A 103 13.05 -12.46 -23.61
N THR A 104 13.02 -13.34 -24.62
CA THR A 104 11.83 -14.11 -25.08
C THR A 104 10.51 -13.33 -25.11
N GLN A 105 10.58 -12.01 -25.37
CA GLN A 105 9.43 -11.11 -25.43
C GLN A 105 8.64 -10.98 -24.11
N HIS A 106 9.24 -11.22 -22.94
CA HIS A 106 8.61 -11.01 -21.63
C HIS A 106 8.51 -9.52 -21.25
N THR A 107 8.00 -8.70 -22.16
CA THR A 107 7.79 -7.27 -21.98
C THR A 107 6.34 -6.97 -21.60
N LEU A 108 6.09 -5.82 -20.97
CA LEU A 108 4.75 -5.36 -20.67
C LEU A 108 3.99 -5.05 -21.98
N GLY A 109 2.73 -5.49 -22.06
CA GLY A 109 1.86 -5.25 -23.21
C GLY A 109 1.06 -3.97 -23.07
N ARG A 110 0.15 -3.94 -22.09
CA ARG A 110 -0.71 -2.79 -21.77
C ARG A 110 -0.61 -2.47 -20.29
N PHE A 111 -0.22 -1.24 -19.98
CA PHE A 111 -0.07 -0.77 -18.61
C PHE A 111 -0.55 0.67 -18.47
N ARG A 112 -0.70 1.11 -17.22
CA ARG A 112 -0.98 2.50 -16.84
C ARG A 112 -0.10 2.84 -15.66
N ILE A 113 0.42 4.05 -15.64
CA ILE A 113 1.16 4.60 -14.50
C ILE A 113 0.26 5.63 -13.82
N SER A 114 0.28 5.67 -12.50
CA SER A 114 -0.49 6.62 -11.70
C SER A 114 0.33 7.01 -10.48
N LEU A 115 0.19 8.25 -10.04
CA LEU A 115 0.87 8.81 -8.87
C LEU A 115 -0.17 9.34 -7.89
N THR A 116 0.11 9.23 -6.59
CA THR A 116 -0.74 9.77 -5.54
C THR A 116 0.11 10.43 -4.46
N LYS A 117 -0.43 11.49 -3.84
CA LYS A 117 0.14 12.15 -2.66
C LYS A 117 -0.50 11.64 -1.35
N SER A 118 -1.35 10.60 -1.43
CA SER A 118 -1.99 10.04 -0.23
C SER A 118 -0.94 9.57 0.78
N PRO A 119 -1.02 10.00 2.05
CA PRO A 119 -0.09 9.58 3.09
C PRO A 119 -0.33 8.14 3.56
N GLY A 120 -1.45 7.54 3.19
CA GLY A 120 -1.84 6.19 3.62
C GLY A 120 -1.03 5.09 2.94
N GLN A 121 -0.88 3.94 3.62
CA GLN A 121 -0.30 2.76 2.99
C GLN A 121 -1.16 2.32 1.80
N VAL A 122 -0.59 2.32 0.61
CA VAL A 122 -1.30 1.78 -0.55
C VAL A 122 -1.32 0.26 -0.43
N GLN A 123 -2.51 -0.33 -0.59
CA GLN A 123 -2.69 -1.77 -0.66
C GLN A 123 -3.06 -2.15 -2.09
N PRO A 124 -2.35 -3.12 -2.70
CA PRO A 124 -2.71 -3.66 -4.00
C PRO A 124 -3.98 -4.50 -3.87
N PHE A 125 -5.14 -3.85 -3.90
CA PHE A 125 -6.38 -4.59 -4.06
C PHE A 125 -6.42 -5.14 -5.48
N GLY A 126 -6.43 -6.47 -5.61
CA GLY A 126 -6.75 -7.12 -6.88
C GLY A 126 -8.11 -6.61 -7.37
N ALA A 127 -8.27 -6.48 -8.69
CA ALA A 127 -9.52 -5.93 -9.27
C ALA A 127 -10.77 -6.72 -8.85
N GLU A 128 -10.61 -8.01 -8.52
CA GLU A 128 -11.68 -8.88 -8.06
C GLU A 128 -12.01 -8.75 -6.57
N SER A 129 -11.24 -7.98 -5.81
CA SER A 129 -11.52 -7.82 -4.38
C SER A 129 -12.89 -7.18 -4.17
N GLU A 130 -13.60 -7.69 -3.17
CA GLU A 130 -14.93 -7.20 -2.80
C GLU A 130 -14.93 -5.67 -2.56
N LEU A 131 -13.86 -5.15 -1.96
CA LEU A 131 -13.69 -3.72 -1.73
C LEU A 131 -13.66 -2.91 -3.03
N VAL A 132 -12.93 -3.36 -4.05
CA VAL A 132 -12.88 -2.68 -5.36
C VAL A 132 -14.26 -2.68 -6.01
N LYS A 133 -15.00 -3.79 -5.95
CA LYS A 133 -16.37 -3.88 -6.47
C LYS A 133 -17.31 -2.91 -5.76
N ILE A 134 -17.17 -2.76 -4.44
CA ILE A 134 -17.94 -1.77 -3.67
C ILE A 134 -17.56 -0.33 -4.05
N PHE A 135 -16.27 -0.04 -4.26
CA PHE A 135 -15.82 1.30 -4.64
C PHE A 135 -16.28 1.72 -6.05
N GLN A 136 -16.56 0.77 -6.94
CA GLN A 136 -17.16 1.04 -8.26
C GLN A 136 -18.63 1.45 -8.19
N LEU A 137 -19.32 1.19 -7.08
CA LEU A 137 -20.69 1.66 -6.86
C LEU A 137 -20.67 3.14 -6.46
N GLU A 138 -21.61 3.91 -7.02
CA GLU A 138 -21.93 5.26 -6.55
C GLU A 138 -22.14 5.27 -5.03
N PRO A 139 -21.61 6.26 -4.28
CA PRO A 139 -21.73 6.29 -2.81
C PRO A 139 -23.17 6.11 -2.31
N ALA A 140 -24.15 6.72 -2.99
CA ALA A 140 -25.57 6.62 -2.65
C ALA A 140 -26.20 5.23 -2.88
N LYS A 141 -25.54 4.35 -3.66
CA LYS A 141 -26.02 2.99 -3.97
C LYS A 141 -25.41 1.92 -3.05
N ARG A 142 -24.54 2.29 -2.12
CA ARG A 142 -23.88 1.34 -1.21
C ARG A 142 -24.81 0.98 -0.05
N ASN A 143 -25.00 -0.30 0.19
CA ASN A 143 -25.82 -0.78 1.31
C ASN A 143 -25.05 -0.75 2.65
N PRO A 144 -25.71 -0.88 3.81
CA PRO A 144 -25.05 -0.83 5.11
C PRO A 144 -23.92 -1.86 5.32
N MET A 145 -24.04 -3.07 4.76
CA MET A 145 -23.00 -4.09 4.86
C MET A 145 -21.74 -3.69 4.07
N GLN A 146 -21.92 -3.13 2.87
CA GLN A 146 -20.84 -2.64 2.03
C GLN A 146 -20.11 -1.45 2.68
N ILE A 147 -20.86 -0.53 3.29
CA ILE A 147 -20.30 0.59 4.05
C ILE A 147 -19.47 0.06 5.22
N ASN A 148 -20.01 -0.87 6.01
CA ASN A 148 -19.27 -1.48 7.11
C ASN A 148 -18.01 -2.20 6.64
N LYS A 149 -18.03 -2.85 5.47
CA LYS A 149 -16.84 -3.48 4.89
C LYS A 149 -15.75 -2.46 4.56
N ILE A 150 -16.12 -1.33 3.93
CA ILE A 150 -15.18 -0.23 3.66
C ILE A 150 -14.61 0.32 4.97
N LEU A 151 -15.46 0.61 5.96
CA LEU A 151 -15.04 1.16 7.24
C LEU A 151 -14.09 0.22 7.98
N SER A 152 -14.38 -1.08 8.00
CA SER A 152 -13.50 -2.09 8.60
C SER A 152 -12.15 -2.14 7.88
N ALA A 153 -12.13 -2.10 6.56
CA ALA A 153 -10.90 -2.08 5.79
C ALA A 153 -10.07 -0.81 6.03
N PHE A 154 -10.72 0.35 6.15
CA PHE A 154 -10.09 1.62 6.48
C PHE A 154 -9.50 1.60 7.89
N ARG A 155 -10.28 1.20 8.90
CA ARG A 155 -9.84 1.11 10.31
C ARG A 155 -8.65 0.16 10.50
N ALA A 156 -8.62 -0.94 9.76
CA ALA A 156 -7.50 -1.89 9.79
C ALA A 156 -6.18 -1.32 9.25
N GLN A 157 -6.19 -0.15 8.62
CA GLN A 157 -5.02 0.53 8.08
C GLN A 157 -4.68 1.82 8.83
N ASP A 158 -5.56 2.28 9.72
CA ASP A 158 -5.36 3.49 10.51
C ASP A 158 -4.36 3.21 11.63
N VAL A 159 -3.11 3.63 11.41
CA VAL A 159 -1.99 3.41 12.34
C VAL A 159 -2.29 4.01 13.72
N GLU A 160 -2.96 5.16 13.77
CA GLU A 160 -3.26 5.82 15.03
C GLU A 160 -4.38 5.09 15.78
N LEU A 161 -5.41 4.65 15.07
CA LEU A 161 -6.44 3.81 15.66
C LEU A 161 -5.86 2.51 16.21
N ILE A 162 -4.99 1.84 15.45
CA ILE A 162 -4.29 0.62 15.90
C ILE A 162 -3.46 0.90 17.15
N ARG A 163 -2.69 2.01 17.15
CA ARG A 163 -1.88 2.43 18.31
C ARG A 163 -2.76 2.66 19.54
N LEU A 164 -3.87 3.38 19.40
CA LEU A 164 -4.81 3.66 20.48
C LEU A 164 -5.52 2.39 20.99
N GLN A 165 -5.90 1.47 20.10
CA GLN A 165 -6.49 0.18 20.48
C GLN A 165 -5.50 -0.69 21.24
N ASN A 166 -4.24 -0.74 20.80
CA ASN A 166 -3.18 -1.45 21.51
C ASN A 166 -2.97 -0.84 22.90
N ASN A 167 -2.92 0.49 23.02
CA ASN A 167 -2.85 1.16 24.31
C ASN A 167 -4.04 0.79 25.21
N LEU A 168 -5.28 0.89 24.70
CA LEU A 168 -6.48 0.50 25.45
C LEU A 168 -6.45 -0.95 25.91
N SER A 169 -5.94 -1.88 25.11
CA SER A 169 -5.80 -3.29 25.51
C SER A 169 -4.72 -3.51 26.58
N SER A 170 -3.68 -2.67 26.61
CA SER A 170 -2.63 -2.73 27.63
C SER A 170 -3.11 -2.23 29.00
N PHE A 171 -4.07 -1.30 29.02
CA PHE A 171 -4.88 -1.00 30.19
C PHE A 171 -5.92 -2.11 30.33
N GLY A 172 -5.51 -3.25 30.90
CA GLY A 172 -6.37 -4.43 31.04
C GLY A 172 -7.78 -4.04 31.49
N LYS A 173 -8.80 -4.64 30.87
CA LYS A 173 -10.20 -4.40 31.28
C LYS A 173 -10.29 -4.67 32.79
N PRO A 174 -10.68 -3.67 33.61
CA PRO A 174 -10.85 -3.88 35.04
C PRO A 174 -11.81 -5.04 35.25
N ILE A 175 -11.34 -6.09 35.93
CA ILE A 175 -12.09 -7.33 36.12
C ILE A 175 -13.37 -7.05 36.94
N ASP A 176 -13.32 -6.01 37.77
CA ASP A 176 -14.43 -5.52 38.58
C ASP A 176 -14.62 -4.00 38.39
N LYS A 177 -15.87 -3.57 38.20
CA LYS A 177 -16.25 -2.14 38.18
C LYS A 177 -15.83 -1.42 39.47
N ARG A 178 -15.76 -2.14 40.60
CA ARG A 178 -15.26 -1.62 41.87
C ARG A 178 -13.78 -1.27 41.83
N GLN A 179 -12.99 -1.94 41.00
CA GLN A 179 -11.57 -1.65 40.82
C GLN A 179 -11.34 -0.30 40.13
N ILE A 180 -12.25 0.11 39.24
CA ILE A 180 -12.25 1.46 38.63
C ILE A 180 -12.60 2.49 39.70
N GLY A 181 -13.71 2.27 40.41
CA GLY A 181 -14.12 3.18 41.49
C GLY A 181 -13.05 3.33 42.58
N ALA A 182 -12.34 2.26 42.93
CA ALA A 182 -11.22 2.32 43.87
C ALA A 182 -10.02 3.10 43.31
N GLN A 183 -9.66 2.93 42.02
CA GLN A 183 -8.61 3.72 41.38
C GLN A 183 -8.96 5.22 41.34
N ASP A 184 -10.21 5.54 41.01
CA ASP A 184 -10.69 6.93 40.98
C ASP A 184 -10.69 7.55 42.38
N LEU A 185 -11.11 6.81 43.41
CA LEU A 185 -11.05 7.26 44.80
C LEU A 185 -9.60 7.44 45.26
N VAL A 186 -8.70 6.50 44.95
CA VAL A 186 -7.27 6.64 45.29
C VAL A 186 -6.66 7.84 44.58
N TRP A 187 -6.96 8.05 43.30
CA TRP A 187 -6.50 9.22 42.55
C TRP A 187 -7.05 10.52 43.14
N ALA A 188 -8.33 10.56 43.47
CA ALA A 188 -8.97 11.71 44.11
C ALA A 188 -8.37 12.00 45.49
N LEU A 189 -8.11 10.98 46.32
CA LEU A 189 -7.49 11.14 47.63
C LEU A 189 -6.06 11.67 47.50
N LEU A 190 -5.23 11.05 46.66
CA LEU A 190 -3.84 11.47 46.41
C LEU A 190 -3.73 12.91 45.89
N ASN A 191 -4.72 13.39 45.13
CA ASN A 191 -4.73 14.72 44.53
C ASN A 191 -5.65 15.72 45.27
N SER A 192 -6.28 15.31 46.38
CA SER A 192 -7.06 16.22 47.21
C SER A 192 -6.19 16.84 48.30
N LYS A 193 -6.27 18.16 48.45
CA LYS A 193 -5.58 18.89 49.53
C LYS A 193 -6.00 18.39 50.92
N ALA A 194 -7.25 17.97 51.09
CA ALA A 194 -7.77 17.49 52.38
C ALA A 194 -7.09 16.21 52.89
N PHE A 195 -6.59 15.35 51.99
CA PHE A 195 -5.93 14.09 52.37
C PHE A 195 -4.42 14.23 52.63
N GLN A 196 -3.79 15.23 52.00
CA GLN A 196 -2.35 15.51 52.15
C GLN A 196 -1.98 16.24 53.46
N PHE A 197 -2.96 16.67 54.27
CA PHE A 197 -2.73 17.48 55.48
C PHE A 197 -3.36 16.91 56.77
N ASN A 198 -3.65 15.61 56.84
CA ASN A 198 -3.94 14.97 58.13
C ASN A 198 -2.62 14.71 58.87
N HIS A 199 -2.14 15.72 59.60
CA HIS A 199 -1.25 15.56 60.76
C HIS A 199 -2.07 15.62 62.04
#